data_AF-A0AAD9NDI1-F1
#
_entry.id   AF-A0AAD9NDI1-F1
#
_cell.length_a   1.000
_cell.length_b   1.000
_cell.length_c   1.000
_cell.angle_alpha   90.00
_cell.angle_beta   90.00
_cell.angle_gamma   90.00
#
_symmetry.space_group_name_H-M   'P 1'
#
loop_
_entity.id
_entity.type
_entity.pdbx_description
1 polymer ?
#
loop_
_entity_poly.entity_id
_entity_poly.type
_entity_poly.pdbx_seq_one_letter_code
_entity_poly.pdbx_strand_id
1 'polypeptide(L)' 'CQVIDTDVMRRFYAYWFHAGCDYDMGWIAVLDQRNGFCQWERNMIRPSFAYCPGSGPCLYRNTAFAKMFLVSARF' A
#
# COMPACT_ATOMS: atom_id res chain seq x y z
N CYS A 1 -7.27 -21.46 -16.78
CA CYS A 1 -7.36 -20.19 -17.52
C CYS A 1 -8.52 -19.39 -16.93
N GLN A 2 -8.24 -18.38 -16.11
CA GLN A 2 -9.30 -17.59 -15.48
C GLN A 2 -9.57 -16.36 -16.35
N VAL A 3 -10.82 -16.19 -16.77
CA VAL A 3 -11.28 -15.11 -17.64
C VAL A 3 -11.25 -13.80 -16.85
N ILE A 4 -10.51 -12.82 -17.37
CA ILE A 4 -10.48 -11.45 -16.86
C ILE A 4 -11.56 -10.67 -17.58
N ASP A 5 -12.49 -10.10 -16.82
CA ASP A 5 -13.54 -9.19 -17.28
C ASP A 5 -12.91 -7.88 -17.81
N THR A 6 -13.20 -7.51 -19.06
CA THR A 6 -12.52 -6.45 -19.80
C THR A 6 -13.03 -5.05 -19.53
N ASP A 7 -14.06 -4.87 -18.69
CA ASP A 7 -14.69 -3.56 -18.48
C ASP A 7 -14.76 -3.08 -17.01
N VAL A 8 -14.01 -3.73 -16.11
CA VAL A 8 -13.84 -3.22 -14.73
C VAL A 8 -12.36 -3.31 -14.35
N MET A 9 -11.61 -2.22 -14.57
CA MET A 9 -10.25 -2.09 -14.04
C MET A 9 -10.28 -1.99 -12.50
N ARG A 10 -10.46 -3.12 -11.80
CA ARG A 10 -10.16 -3.20 -10.36
C ARG A 10 -8.64 -3.07 -10.17
N ARG A 11 -8.18 -1.84 -9.93
CA ARG A 11 -6.77 -1.47 -9.70
C ARG A 11 -6.36 -1.59 -8.22
N PHE A 12 -6.69 -2.69 -7.54
CA PHE A 12 -6.15 -2.91 -6.20
C PHE A 12 -4.79 -3.60 -6.29
N TYR A 13 -3.76 -2.83 -6.63
CA TYR A 13 -2.38 -3.26 -6.50
C TYR A 13 -1.86 -2.78 -5.15
N ALA A 14 -1.73 -3.69 -4.19
CA ALA A 14 -1.21 -3.38 -2.85
C ALA A 14 0.33 -3.21 -2.81
N TYR A 15 1.00 -3.36 -3.95
CA TYR A 15 2.39 -2.98 -4.15
C TYR A 15 2.60 -2.80 -5.67
N TRP A 16 3.51 -1.92 -6.08
CA TRP A 16 3.81 -1.64 -7.48
C TRP A 16 5.17 -2.16 -7.90
N PHE A 17 6.20 -1.86 -7.10
CA PHE A 17 7.58 -2.18 -7.41
C PHE A 17 8.36 -2.39 -6.11
N HIS A 18 9.05 -3.52 -6.01
CA HIS A 18 9.94 -3.84 -4.90
C HIS A 18 11.38 -3.84 -5.40
N ALA A 19 12.10 -2.76 -5.13
CA ALA A 19 13.51 -2.60 -5.50
C ALA A 19 14.39 -2.25 -4.30
N GLY A 20 13.91 -2.58 -3.11
CA GLY A 20 14.60 -2.35 -1.85
C GLY A 20 14.12 -1.08 -1.18
N CYS A 21 14.58 -0.88 0.06
CA CYS A 21 13.99 0.09 0.98
C CYS A 21 13.84 1.50 0.41
N ASP A 22 14.73 1.96 -0.46
CA ASP A 22 14.70 3.31 -1.03
C ASP A 22 13.84 3.47 -2.29
N TYR A 23 13.50 2.34 -2.93
CA TYR A 23 12.83 2.27 -4.23
C TYR A 23 11.50 1.52 -4.19
N ASP A 24 11.08 1.06 -3.01
CA ASP A 24 9.80 0.43 -2.82
C ASP A 24 8.66 1.42 -3.06
N MET A 25 7.74 1.02 -3.95
CA MET A 25 6.62 1.81 -4.41
C MET A 25 5.34 0.99 -4.39
N GLY A 26 4.24 1.64 -4.02
CA GLY A 26 2.93 1.01 -4.00
C GLY A 26 1.83 2.04 -3.85
N TRP A 27 0.60 1.57 -3.69
CA TRP A 27 -0.54 2.43 -3.36
C TRP A 27 -0.91 2.35 -1.88
N ILE A 28 -0.77 1.18 -1.25
CA ILE A 28 -1.14 0.93 0.15
C ILE A 28 -0.12 -0.05 0.76
N ALA A 29 0.31 0.15 1.99
CA ALA A 29 1.05 -0.85 2.78
C ALA A 29 0.49 -0.92 4.21
N VAL A 30 0.34 -2.14 4.72
CA VAL A 30 -0.12 -2.39 6.10
C VAL A 30 1.09 -2.80 6.93
N LEU A 31 1.36 -2.03 7.99
CA LEU A 31 2.49 -2.29 8.87
C LEU A 31 1.98 -2.69 10.25
N ASP A 32 2.08 -3.98 10.53
CA ASP A 32 1.61 -4.61 11.78
C ASP A 32 2.77 -5.18 12.62
N GLN A 33 3.88 -5.58 11.99
CA GLN A 33 5.05 -6.14 12.69
C GLN A 33 6.06 -5.09 13.17
N ARG A 34 6.61 -5.31 14.36
CA ARG A 34 7.58 -4.41 15.02
C ARG A 34 8.96 -4.41 14.36
N ASN A 35 9.33 -5.50 13.69
CA ASN A 35 10.66 -5.70 13.09
C ASN A 35 10.62 -5.62 11.56
N GLY A 36 10.11 -4.51 11.02
CA GLY A 36 10.23 -4.24 9.58
C GLY A 36 11.69 -4.29 9.11
N PHE A 37 11.90 -4.83 7.92
CA PHE A 37 13.21 -4.93 7.27
C PHE A 37 13.79 -3.53 6.99
N CYS A 38 12.95 -2.59 6.56
CA CYS A 38 13.36 -1.23 6.23
C CYS A 38 13.24 -0.26 7.41
N GLN A 39 14.09 0.76 7.44
CA GLN A 39 14.08 1.78 8.51
C GLN A 39 12.73 2.51 8.57
N TRP A 40 12.12 2.77 7.41
CA TRP A 40 10.82 3.43 7.34
C TRP A 40 9.70 2.56 7.92
N GLU A 41 9.72 1.24 7.71
CA GLU A 41 8.78 0.32 8.35
C GLU A 41 8.95 0.32 9.88
N ARG A 42 10.20 0.46 10.35
CA ARG A 42 10.53 0.48 11.78
C ARG A 42 9.99 1.72 12.50
N ASN A 43 10.04 2.87 11.83
CA ASN A 43 9.78 4.20 12.43
C ASN A 43 8.31 4.62 12.47
N MET A 44 7.37 3.78 12.03
CA MET A 44 5.94 4.14 11.99
C MET A 44 5.18 3.71 13.25
N ILE A 45 4.14 4.48 13.59
CA ILE A 45 3.19 4.17 14.67
C ILE A 45 2.31 3.02 14.20
N ARG A 46 2.23 1.93 14.98
CA ARG A 46 1.55 0.69 14.57
C ARG A 46 0.24 0.45 15.32
N PRO A 47 -0.75 -0.22 14.68
CA PRO A 47 -0.79 -0.52 13.25
C PRO A 47 -0.98 0.77 12.44
N SER A 48 -0.33 0.86 11.27
CA SER A 48 -0.51 1.98 10.34
C SER A 48 -0.84 1.50 8.94
N PHE A 49 -1.73 2.26 8.29
CA PHE A 49 -2.00 2.15 6.87
C PHE A 49 -1.23 3.25 6.15
N ALA A 50 -0.13 2.89 5.50
CA ALA A 50 0.56 3.77 4.58
C ALA A 50 -0.19 3.78 3.26
N TYR A 51 -0.41 4.94 2.65
CA TYR A 51 -1.05 5.04 1.34
C TYR A 51 -0.48 6.19 0.51
N CYS A 52 -0.54 6.06 -0.81
CA CYS A 52 -0.17 7.15 -1.71
C CYS A 52 -1.37 8.07 -1.95
N PRO A 53 -1.30 9.36 -1.55
CA PRO A 53 -2.43 10.28 -1.69
C PRO A 53 -2.69 10.73 -3.15
N GLY A 54 -1.74 10.48 -4.06
CA GLY A 54 -1.89 10.78 -5.48
C GLY A 54 -2.72 9.75 -6.25
N SER A 55 -2.95 10.01 -7.54
CA SER A 55 -3.67 9.10 -8.44
C SER A 55 -2.88 7.86 -8.89
N GLY A 56 -1.63 7.73 -8.45
CA GLY A 56 -0.69 6.68 -8.85
C GLY A 56 0.16 6.16 -7.69
N PRO A 57 0.99 5.13 -7.94
CA PRO A 57 1.88 4.59 -6.93
C PRO A 57 2.97 5.61 -6.63
N CYS A 58 3.43 5.63 -5.40
CA CYS A 58 4.47 6.54 -4.95
C CYS A 58 5.50 5.78 -4.11
N LEU A 59 6.70 6.35 -4.03
CA LEU A 59 7.75 5.86 -3.14
C LEU A 59 7.28 5.97 -1.70
N TYR A 60 7.69 5.04 -0.85
CA TYR A 60 7.27 5.02 0.56
C TYR A 60 7.49 6.38 1.26
N ARG A 61 8.53 7.13 0.91
CA ARG A 61 8.83 8.47 1.46
C ARG A 61 7.78 9.53 1.16
N ASN A 62 6.94 9.28 0.16
CA ASN A 62 5.85 10.16 -0.27
C ASN A 62 4.47 9.62 0.17
N THR A 63 4.44 8.60 1.04
CA THR A 63 3.19 8.06 1.57
C THR A 63 2.63 8.92 2.70
N ALA A 64 1.30 8.94 2.79
CA ALA A 64 0.56 9.44 3.93
C ALA A 64 0.16 8.26 4.83
N PHE A 65 -0.23 8.54 6.08
CA PHE A 65 -0.61 7.52 7.04
C PHE A 65 -2.03 7.72 7.55
N ALA A 66 -2.82 6.65 7.53
CA ALA A 66 -4.14 6.59 8.12
C ALA A 66 -4.17 5.65 9.33
N LYS A 67 -4.98 6.02 10.33
CA LYS A 67 -5.28 5.16 11.49
C LYS A 67 -6.35 4.11 11.19
N MET A 68 -7.12 4.29 10.12
CA MET A 68 -8.25 3.43 9.77
C MET A 68 -8.34 3.26 8.26
N PHE A 69 -8.61 2.03 7.83
CA PHE A 69 -8.93 1.67 6.46
C PHE A 69 -10.31 0.99 6.46
N LEU A 70 -11.26 1.54 5.70
CA LEU A 70 -12.64 1.07 5.65
C LEU A 70 -12.94 0.52 4.26
N VAL A 71 -13.41 -0.72 4.19
CA VAL A 71 -13.96 -1.32 2.98
C VAL A 71 -15.46 -1.48 3.19
N SER A 72 -16.25 -0.73 2.43
CA SER A 72 -17.71 -0.87 2.41
C SER A 72 -18.11 -1.65 1.17
N ALA A 73 -18.66 -2.85 1.36
CA ALA A 73 -19.28 -3.62 0.29
C ALA A 73 -20.80 -3.48 0.38
N ARG A 74 -21.45 -3.23 -0.75
CA ARG A 74 -22.91 -3.34 -0.88
C ARG A 74 -23.18 -4.68 -1.56
N PHE A 75 -23.86 -5.57 -0.86
CA PHE A 75 -24.33 -6.84 -1.39
C PHE A 75 -25.69 -6.66 -2.07
#